data_AF-A0A3D1KAG3-F1
#
_entry.id   AF-A0A3D1KAG3-F1
#
_cell.length_a   1.000
_cell.length_b   1.000
_cell.length_c   1.000
_cell.angle_alpha   90.00
_cell.angle_beta   90.00
_cell.angle_gamma   90.00
#
_symmetry.space_group_name_H-M   'P 1'
#
loop_
_entity.id
_entity.type
_entity.pdbx_description
1 polymer ?
#
loop_
_entity_poly.entity_id
_entity_poly.type
_entity_poly.pdbx_seq_one_letter_code
_entity_poly.pdbx_strand_id
1 'polypeptide(L)'
;MKINRFLLHAIIVFSSIGNVFAQSPVIIDDAGKPLPKGRCGLGFFAEKVRQKETVSIALLGGSITQGSGASQVSNSYWWIINGTLGKALKEKGSKLRLLHCAVGGTGSDYGAYRVGIQALDKGVDLLVVEFAVNDSGSAENVKNTDPAKSAVASMEGIVRQALKSNPRMGMIFLYTTTKGSVEKYYLNDAVMPSVLKHHEVALRYNIAEVHCGPVIAGKFKAGEFTLEKFFKDGVHPSDTGHALYAKLLSDAITQALDQNAPEKIPAMPEPIIQNNVFSTCRILPLKPLSSNGWTEGKPGYYTYAGCWSSKIAGSEMVIEADGYDLKGLLIVKTTDLEYSGEGAAPAVFSVNGRPDSIPVMYFFPASKEPVGGKLKIKLQAPKNNKEAFSNIAGLLVSKKD
;
A
#
# COMPACT_ATOMS: atom_id res chain seq x y z
N MET A 1 4.78 71.00 19.00
CA MET A 1 6.14 70.95 18.44
C MET A 1 6.82 69.70 19.00
N LYS A 2 7.40 68.87 18.13
CA LYS A 2 8.02 67.56 18.43
C LYS A 2 9.02 67.64 19.59
N ILE A 3 9.20 66.55 20.33
CA ILE A 3 10.45 65.76 20.35
C ILE A 3 10.15 64.42 21.06
N ASN A 4 10.26 63.35 20.28
CA ASN A 4 10.39 61.97 20.76
C ASN A 4 11.89 61.70 20.95
N ARG A 5 12.29 61.13 22.08
CA ARG A 5 13.61 60.49 22.24
C ARG A 5 13.45 59.11 22.87
N PHE A 6 14.06 58.15 22.19
CA PHE A 6 14.26 56.75 22.52
C PHE A 6 14.65 56.50 23.97
N LEU A 7 14.16 55.39 24.54
CA LEU A 7 15.03 54.53 25.35
C LEU A 7 14.66 53.05 25.20
N LEU A 8 15.66 52.31 24.75
CA LEU A 8 15.78 50.86 24.65
C LEU A 8 15.69 50.24 26.04
N HIS A 9 14.82 49.26 26.27
CA HIS A 9 14.97 48.31 27.37
C HIS A 9 14.78 46.89 26.83
N ALA A 10 15.90 46.17 26.75
CA ALA A 10 15.91 44.73 26.61
C ALA A 10 15.29 44.13 27.87
N ILE A 11 14.24 43.34 27.69
CA ILE A 11 13.76 42.43 28.73
C ILE A 11 14.02 41.02 28.23
N ILE A 12 15.11 40.43 28.74
CA ILE A 12 15.32 38.99 28.75
C ILE A 12 14.43 38.45 29.88
N VAL A 13 13.38 37.71 29.52
CA VAL A 13 12.70 36.80 30.46
C VAL A 13 13.02 35.38 30.04
N PHE A 14 13.89 34.72 30.81
CA PHE A 14 13.89 33.27 30.94
C PHE A 14 12.73 32.90 31.87
N SER A 15 11.78 32.06 31.43
CA SER A 15 11.15 31.05 32.29
C SER A 15 10.10 30.21 31.55
N SER A 16 10.01 28.96 32.00
CA SER A 16 9.04 27.92 31.68
C SER A 16 9.14 27.26 30.30
N ILE A 17 9.98 26.22 30.27
CA ILE A 17 9.79 25.01 29.47
C ILE A 17 8.37 24.51 29.73
N GLY A 18 7.47 24.73 28.78
CA GLY A 18 6.08 24.31 28.84
C GLY A 18 5.61 23.86 27.46
N ASN A 19 5.40 22.54 27.33
CA ASN A 19 4.57 21.87 26.33
C ASN A 19 4.56 22.45 24.91
N VAL A 20 5.61 22.13 24.14
CA VAL A 20 5.48 22.05 22.67
C VAL A 20 5.34 20.57 22.29
N PHE A 21 4.19 19.98 22.64
CA PHE A 21 3.63 19.00 21.72
C PHE A 21 3.06 19.82 20.57
N ALA A 22 3.82 19.93 19.50
CA ALA A 22 3.31 20.46 18.23
C ALA A 22 1.99 19.74 17.94
N GLN A 23 0.88 20.48 18.02
CA GLN A 23 -0.39 20.01 17.48
C GLN A 23 -0.10 19.60 16.05
N SER A 24 -0.33 18.32 15.73
CA SER A 24 -0.23 17.84 14.35
C SER A 24 -1.02 18.80 13.45
N PRO A 25 -0.50 19.19 12.28
CA PRO A 25 -1.20 20.13 11.41
C PRO A 25 -2.56 19.52 11.07
N VAL A 26 -3.61 20.21 11.51
CA VAL A 26 -4.97 19.96 11.05
C VAL A 26 -4.97 20.26 9.56
N ILE A 27 -5.18 19.24 8.72
CA ILE A 27 -5.35 19.46 7.29
C ILE A 27 -6.67 20.21 7.12
N ILE A 28 -6.54 21.42 6.58
CA ILE A 28 -7.63 22.33 6.26
C ILE A 28 -7.96 22.20 4.77
N ASP A 29 -9.23 22.31 4.41
CA ASP A 29 -9.64 22.38 3.00
C ASP A 29 -9.25 23.73 2.35
N ASP A 30 -9.47 23.85 1.04
CA ASP A 30 -9.22 25.07 0.25
C ASP A 30 -10.04 26.29 0.74
N ALA A 31 -11.02 26.09 1.63
CA ALA A 31 -11.82 27.13 2.27
C ALA A 31 -11.37 27.44 3.71
N GLY A 32 -10.24 26.89 4.17
CA GLY A 32 -9.68 27.11 5.51
C GLY A 32 -10.47 26.46 6.63
N LYS A 33 -11.38 25.51 6.32
CA LYS A 33 -12.11 24.76 7.34
C LYS A 33 -11.32 23.49 7.70
N PRO A 34 -11.24 23.14 8.99
CA PRO A 34 -10.80 21.80 9.38
C PRO A 34 -11.63 20.76 8.61
N LEU A 35 -10.96 19.84 7.92
CA LEU A 35 -11.66 18.75 7.23
C LEU A 35 -12.58 18.02 8.24
N PRO A 36 -13.81 17.65 7.85
CA PRO A 36 -14.73 16.98 8.76
C PRO A 36 -14.05 15.77 9.40
N LYS A 37 -14.19 15.60 10.73
CA LYS A 37 -13.78 14.37 11.44
C LYS A 37 -14.68 13.22 10.99
N GLY A 38 -14.38 12.69 9.83
CA GLY A 38 -14.95 11.47 9.33
C GLY A 38 -13.83 10.47 9.11
N ARG A 39 -14.08 9.30 9.66
CA ARG A 39 -13.05 8.40 10.18
C ARG A 39 -13.44 7.01 9.69
N CYS A 40 -13.44 6.81 8.35
CA CYS A 40 -14.06 5.66 7.69
C CYS A 40 -13.78 4.38 8.48
N GLY A 41 -14.85 3.82 9.07
CA GLY A 41 -14.86 2.65 9.93
C GLY A 41 -14.02 2.66 11.22
N LEU A 42 -13.24 3.70 11.52
CA LEU A 42 -12.40 3.78 12.72
C LEU A 42 -13.23 3.75 14.02
N GLY A 43 -14.46 4.29 14.01
CA GLY A 43 -15.40 4.15 15.12
C GLY A 43 -15.83 2.72 15.39
N PHE A 44 -16.00 1.90 14.33
CA PHE A 44 -16.30 0.46 14.46
C PHE A 44 -15.06 -0.30 14.95
N PHE A 45 -13.86 0.06 14.48
CA PHE A 45 -12.62 -0.48 15.04
C PHE A 45 -12.49 -0.19 16.54
N ALA A 46 -12.75 1.05 16.96
CA ALA A 46 -12.74 1.46 18.36
C ALA A 46 -13.79 0.74 19.20
N GLU A 47 -14.99 0.51 18.63
CA GLU A 47 -16.06 -0.26 19.26
C GLU A 47 -15.61 -1.70 19.56
N LYS A 48 -14.98 -2.40 18.60
CA LYS A 48 -14.43 -3.74 18.84
C LYS A 48 -13.37 -3.78 19.95
N VAL A 49 -12.50 -2.76 20.01
CA VAL A 49 -11.52 -2.62 21.09
C VAL A 49 -12.22 -2.47 22.45
N ARG A 50 -13.25 -1.64 22.55
CA ARG A 50 -14.04 -1.45 23.80
C ARG A 50 -14.77 -2.72 24.21
N GLN A 51 -15.21 -3.52 23.25
CA GLN A 51 -15.80 -4.84 23.47
C GLN A 51 -14.78 -5.92 23.84
N LYS A 52 -13.48 -5.55 23.94
CA LYS A 52 -12.36 -6.44 24.31
C LYS A 52 -12.15 -7.59 23.31
N GLU A 53 -12.55 -7.38 22.07
CA GLU A 53 -12.35 -8.36 21.00
C GLU A 53 -10.88 -8.39 20.54
N THR A 54 -10.51 -9.44 19.81
CA THR A 54 -9.27 -9.41 19.04
C THR A 54 -9.49 -8.56 17.80
N VAL A 55 -8.69 -7.50 17.64
CA VAL A 55 -8.73 -6.63 16.47
C VAL A 55 -7.56 -6.89 15.54
N SER A 56 -7.82 -6.79 14.24
CA SER A 56 -6.84 -7.07 13.18
C SER A 56 -6.50 -5.81 12.40
N ILE A 57 -5.22 -5.48 12.35
CA ILE A 57 -4.68 -4.35 11.57
C ILE A 57 -3.83 -4.91 10.43
N ALA A 58 -4.04 -4.45 9.20
CA ALA A 58 -3.15 -4.74 8.08
C ALA A 58 -2.36 -3.50 7.66
N LEU A 59 -1.03 -3.65 7.52
CA LEU A 59 -0.15 -2.64 6.97
C LEU A 59 0.17 -2.99 5.52
N LEU A 60 -0.52 -2.35 4.58
CA LEU A 60 -0.38 -2.55 3.14
C LEU A 60 0.53 -1.47 2.56
N GLY A 61 1.70 -1.85 2.04
CA GLY A 61 2.59 -0.85 1.44
C GLY A 61 3.82 -1.39 0.74
N GLY A 62 4.71 -0.45 0.39
CA GLY A 62 5.96 -0.70 -0.34
C GLY A 62 7.16 -1.09 0.53
N SER A 63 8.37 -0.67 0.14
CA SER A 63 9.62 -1.05 0.80
C SER A 63 9.80 -0.41 2.17
N ILE A 64 9.29 0.80 2.38
CA ILE A 64 9.29 1.46 3.70
C ILE A 64 8.42 0.64 4.66
N THR A 65 7.22 0.24 4.23
CA THR A 65 6.35 -0.70 4.96
C THR A 65 7.00 -2.07 5.19
N GLN A 66 7.79 -2.58 4.23
CA GLN A 66 8.56 -3.81 4.40
C GLN A 66 9.61 -3.70 5.52
N GLY A 67 10.06 -2.49 5.84
CA GLY A 67 11.06 -2.20 6.87
C GLY A 67 12.43 -1.80 6.32
N SER A 68 12.56 -1.56 5.01
CA SER A 68 13.83 -1.12 4.40
C SER A 68 14.36 0.14 5.08
N GLY A 69 15.68 0.19 5.22
CA GLY A 69 16.38 1.30 5.90
C GLY A 69 16.62 1.09 7.39
N ALA A 70 15.78 0.29 8.07
CA ALA A 70 16.03 -0.09 9.47
C ALA A 70 17.32 -0.93 9.57
N SER A 71 18.09 -0.74 10.63
CA SER A 71 19.30 -1.52 10.91
C SER A 71 18.98 -2.96 11.33
N GLN A 72 17.82 -3.15 11.96
CA GLN A 72 17.27 -4.44 12.35
C GLN A 72 15.76 -4.43 12.14
N VAL A 73 15.15 -5.61 11.95
CA VAL A 73 13.69 -5.74 11.78
C VAL A 73 12.94 -5.10 12.96
N SER A 74 13.46 -5.23 14.18
CA SER A 74 12.86 -4.64 15.38
C SER A 74 12.76 -3.12 15.37
N ASN A 75 13.57 -2.47 14.55
CA ASN A 75 13.63 -1.02 14.42
C ASN A 75 12.76 -0.51 13.27
N SER A 76 12.16 -1.40 12.47
CA SER A 76 11.19 -1.02 11.46
C SER A 76 9.89 -0.52 12.10
N TYR A 77 9.22 0.43 11.44
CA TYR A 77 8.04 1.05 12.02
C TYR A 77 6.93 0.02 12.26
N TRP A 78 6.78 -0.99 11.39
CA TRP A 78 5.75 -2.01 11.54
C TRP A 78 5.98 -2.87 12.79
N TRP A 79 7.24 -3.19 13.13
CA TRP A 79 7.57 -3.95 14.33
C TRP A 79 7.35 -3.12 15.60
N ILE A 80 7.76 -1.85 15.57
CA ILE A 80 7.55 -0.91 16.68
C ILE A 80 6.06 -0.76 16.96
N ILE A 81 5.24 -0.60 15.92
CA ILE A 81 3.77 -0.52 16.04
C ILE A 81 3.19 -1.80 16.64
N ASN A 82 3.62 -2.97 16.17
CA ASN A 82 3.16 -4.25 16.71
C ASN A 82 3.35 -4.33 18.24
N GLY A 83 4.52 -3.93 18.72
CA GLY A 83 4.82 -3.91 20.15
C GLY A 83 4.05 -2.83 20.92
N THR A 84 4.09 -1.59 20.43
CA THR A 84 3.50 -0.43 21.12
C THR A 84 1.97 -0.49 21.16
N LEU A 85 1.30 -0.69 20.02
CA LEU A 85 -0.14 -0.86 19.98
C LEU A 85 -0.60 -2.17 20.62
N GLY A 86 0.17 -3.26 20.43
CA GLY A 86 -0.15 -4.53 21.06
C GLY A 86 -0.21 -4.42 22.59
N LYS A 87 0.74 -3.71 23.19
CA LYS A 87 0.72 -3.40 24.63
C LYS A 87 -0.47 -2.52 25.01
N ALA A 88 -0.68 -1.40 24.31
CA ALA A 88 -1.76 -0.46 24.61
C ALA A 88 -3.16 -1.09 24.50
N LEU A 89 -3.39 -1.96 23.51
CA LEU A 89 -4.65 -2.68 23.34
C LEU A 89 -4.84 -3.76 24.41
N LYS A 90 -3.75 -4.45 24.79
CA LYS A 90 -3.77 -5.43 25.89
C LYS A 90 -4.15 -4.80 27.22
N GLU A 91 -3.64 -3.61 27.52
CA GLU A 91 -4.02 -2.83 28.73
C GLU A 91 -5.52 -2.46 28.73
N LYS A 92 -6.15 -2.37 27.56
CA LYS A 92 -7.60 -2.16 27.40
C LYS A 92 -8.41 -3.47 27.36
N GLY A 93 -7.75 -4.62 27.48
CA GLY A 93 -8.38 -5.96 27.43
C GLY A 93 -8.60 -6.52 26.03
N SER A 94 -8.12 -5.86 24.98
CA SER A 94 -8.19 -6.31 23.58
C SER A 94 -6.88 -6.95 23.14
N LYS A 95 -6.88 -7.74 22.05
CA LYS A 95 -5.66 -8.32 21.47
C LYS A 95 -5.45 -7.79 20.06
N LEU A 96 -4.20 -7.55 19.69
CA LEU A 96 -3.82 -7.14 18.34
C LEU A 96 -3.37 -8.35 17.51
N ARG A 97 -3.91 -8.47 16.30
CA ARG A 97 -3.33 -9.26 15.22
C ARG A 97 -2.84 -8.31 14.11
N LEU A 98 -1.54 -8.11 14.00
CA LEU A 98 -0.95 -7.28 12.95
C LEU A 98 -0.59 -8.14 11.73
N LEU A 99 -1.06 -7.74 10.55
CA LEU A 99 -0.72 -8.34 9.26
C LEU A 99 0.28 -7.43 8.55
N HIS A 100 1.49 -7.94 8.32
CA HIS A 100 2.53 -7.25 7.56
C HIS A 100 2.38 -7.55 6.06
N CYS A 101 1.64 -6.71 5.35
CA CYS A 101 1.29 -6.88 3.94
C CYS A 101 2.17 -6.00 3.04
N ALA A 102 3.48 -6.23 3.05
CA ALA A 102 4.43 -5.38 2.35
C ALA A 102 5.11 -6.08 1.17
N VAL A 103 5.34 -5.34 0.08
CA VAL A 103 6.20 -5.79 -1.04
C VAL A 103 7.01 -4.61 -1.54
N GLY A 104 8.33 -4.66 -1.35
CA GLY A 104 9.24 -3.58 -1.72
C GLY A 104 9.21 -3.19 -3.19
N GLY A 105 9.41 -1.90 -3.50
CA GLY A 105 9.46 -1.43 -4.90
C GLY A 105 8.19 -1.72 -5.71
N THR A 106 7.02 -1.64 -5.07
CA THR A 106 5.71 -1.79 -5.72
C THR A 106 4.79 -0.63 -5.33
N GLY A 107 3.95 -0.19 -6.29
CA GLY A 107 2.97 0.86 -6.09
C GLY A 107 1.59 0.33 -5.68
N SER A 108 0.64 1.25 -5.58
CA SER A 108 -0.74 0.94 -5.24
C SER A 108 -1.45 0.07 -6.30
N ASP A 109 -0.99 0.10 -7.55
CA ASP A 109 -1.47 -0.75 -8.65
C ASP A 109 -1.29 -2.25 -8.33
N TYR A 110 -0.07 -2.65 -7.95
CA TYR A 110 0.21 -4.00 -7.47
C TYR A 110 -0.47 -4.26 -6.11
N GLY A 111 -0.54 -3.23 -5.25
CA GLY A 111 -1.29 -3.24 -4.00
C GLY A 111 -2.75 -3.67 -4.18
N ALA A 112 -3.45 -3.12 -5.17
CA ALA A 112 -4.84 -3.42 -5.48
C ALA A 112 -5.04 -4.88 -5.89
N TYR A 113 -4.12 -5.47 -6.66
CA TYR A 113 -4.19 -6.89 -7.01
C TYR A 113 -3.99 -7.80 -5.80
N ARG A 114 -3.08 -7.45 -4.87
CA ARG A 114 -2.70 -8.34 -3.75
C ARG A 114 -3.46 -8.11 -2.44
N VAL A 115 -4.21 -7.01 -2.31
CA VAL A 115 -4.85 -6.66 -1.03
C VAL A 115 -5.83 -7.73 -0.55
N GLY A 116 -6.54 -8.41 -1.45
CA GLY A 116 -7.40 -9.56 -1.16
C GLY A 116 -6.66 -10.65 -0.37
N ILE A 117 -5.77 -11.36 -1.06
CA ILE A 117 -5.06 -12.52 -0.49
C ILE A 117 -4.15 -12.17 0.69
N GLN A 118 -3.57 -10.95 0.70
CA GLN A 118 -2.65 -10.57 1.76
C GLN A 118 -3.34 -10.05 3.02
N ALA A 119 -4.50 -9.39 2.88
CA ALA A 119 -5.19 -8.71 3.96
C ALA A 119 -6.68 -9.08 4.04
N LEU A 120 -7.49 -8.74 3.04
CA LEU A 120 -8.96 -8.76 3.16
C LEU A 120 -9.51 -10.17 3.44
N ASP A 121 -8.97 -11.19 2.78
CA ASP A 121 -9.40 -12.59 2.92
C ASP A 121 -9.09 -13.17 4.31
N LYS A 122 -8.29 -12.45 5.11
CA LYS A 122 -7.90 -12.84 6.47
C LYS A 122 -8.73 -12.14 7.55
N GLY A 123 -9.72 -11.32 7.19
CA GLY A 123 -10.61 -10.62 8.13
C GLY A 123 -9.92 -9.47 8.86
N VAL A 124 -9.85 -8.29 8.24
CA VAL A 124 -9.18 -7.09 8.79
C VAL A 124 -10.22 -6.08 9.29
N ASP A 125 -9.90 -5.43 10.41
CA ASP A 125 -10.75 -4.39 11.02
C ASP A 125 -10.24 -2.98 10.73
N LEU A 126 -8.92 -2.83 10.55
CA LEU A 126 -8.26 -1.58 10.18
C LEU A 126 -7.20 -1.84 9.11
N LEU A 127 -7.36 -1.20 7.95
CA LEU A 127 -6.41 -1.21 6.85
C LEU A 127 -5.62 0.11 6.82
N VAL A 128 -4.30 0.01 6.96
CA VAL A 128 -3.38 1.12 6.73
C VAL A 128 -2.74 0.96 5.35
N VAL A 129 -2.79 2.00 4.52
CA VAL A 129 -2.27 1.98 3.15
C VAL A 129 -1.15 3.01 2.99
N GLU A 130 0.00 2.57 2.48
CA GLU A 130 1.23 3.37 2.35
C GLU A 130 1.89 3.14 0.97
N PHE A 131 1.60 4.01 0.00
CA PHE A 131 2.16 3.92 -1.36
C PHE A 131 2.61 5.26 -1.95
N ALA A 132 2.50 6.39 -1.23
CA ALA A 132 2.70 7.72 -1.81
C ALA A 132 4.11 7.89 -2.43
N VAL A 133 5.16 7.36 -1.79
CA VAL A 133 6.52 7.37 -2.34
C VAL A 133 6.63 6.48 -3.57
N ASN A 134 6.01 5.30 -3.58
CA ASN A 134 6.07 4.38 -4.72
C ASN A 134 5.30 4.92 -5.94
N ASP A 135 4.17 5.57 -5.70
CA ASP A 135 3.35 6.15 -6.76
C ASP A 135 3.94 7.46 -7.29
N SER A 136 4.89 8.10 -6.59
CA SER A 136 5.54 9.34 -7.05
C SER A 136 6.25 9.19 -8.40
N GLY A 137 6.81 8.01 -8.70
CA GLY A 137 7.44 7.70 -9.99
C GLY A 137 6.45 7.58 -11.16
N SER A 138 5.18 7.27 -10.88
CA SER A 138 4.10 7.34 -11.89
C SER A 138 3.65 8.79 -12.12
N ALA A 139 3.79 9.64 -11.11
CA ALA A 139 3.40 11.05 -11.14
C ALA A 139 4.44 11.99 -11.78
N GLU A 140 5.68 11.55 -12.05
CA GLU A 140 6.62 12.29 -12.91
C GLU A 140 6.55 11.83 -14.39
N ASN A 141 5.90 10.69 -14.65
CA ASN A 141 5.56 10.20 -15.99
C ASN A 141 4.14 10.62 -16.42
N VAL A 142 3.79 11.91 -16.21
CA VAL A 142 2.49 12.56 -16.56
C VAL A 142 2.25 12.68 -18.08
N LYS A 143 2.78 11.73 -18.86
CA LYS A 143 2.38 11.52 -20.27
C LYS A 143 1.55 10.26 -20.48
N ASN A 144 1.25 9.48 -19.43
CA ASN A 144 0.32 8.37 -19.57
C ASN A 144 -1.05 8.75 -19.02
N THR A 145 -1.91 9.22 -19.92
CA THR A 145 -3.36 9.41 -19.77
C THR A 145 -4.12 8.09 -19.56
N ASP A 146 -3.47 7.07 -19.01
CA ASP A 146 -4.01 5.73 -18.80
C ASP A 146 -4.61 5.64 -17.39
N PRO A 147 -5.95 5.52 -17.24
CA PRO A 147 -6.59 5.30 -15.95
C PRO A 147 -6.03 4.08 -15.21
N ALA A 148 -5.51 3.06 -15.92
CA ALA A 148 -4.88 1.89 -15.33
C ALA A 148 -3.51 2.17 -14.70
N LYS A 149 -2.94 3.38 -14.86
CA LYS A 149 -1.70 3.84 -14.22
C LYS A 149 -1.92 5.04 -13.30
N SER A 150 -3.18 5.39 -13.02
CA SER A 150 -3.51 6.48 -12.12
C SER A 150 -3.44 6.00 -10.67
N ALA A 151 -2.62 6.66 -9.85
CA ALA A 151 -2.59 6.45 -8.40
C ALA A 151 -3.98 6.62 -7.75
N VAL A 152 -4.86 7.44 -8.34
CA VAL A 152 -6.26 7.58 -7.91
C VAL A 152 -7.02 6.27 -8.14
N ALA A 153 -6.88 5.66 -9.32
CA ALA A 153 -7.59 4.44 -9.69
C ALA A 153 -7.22 3.27 -8.80
N SER A 154 -5.92 3.03 -8.60
CA SER A 154 -5.43 1.93 -7.79
C SER A 154 -5.74 2.12 -6.30
N MET A 155 -5.58 3.33 -5.75
CA MET A 155 -5.96 3.62 -4.35
C MET A 155 -7.47 3.51 -4.14
N GLU A 156 -8.29 4.06 -5.04
CA GLU A 156 -9.75 3.89 -4.98
C GLU A 156 -10.13 2.40 -5.08
N GLY A 157 -9.46 1.64 -5.95
CA GLY A 157 -9.65 0.20 -6.07
C GLY A 157 -9.42 -0.53 -4.75
N ILE A 158 -8.30 -0.25 -4.06
CA ILE A 158 -8.01 -0.80 -2.73
C ILE A 158 -9.14 -0.48 -1.74
N VAL A 159 -9.58 0.78 -1.68
CA VAL A 159 -10.62 1.24 -0.75
C VAL A 159 -11.95 0.53 -1.02
N ARG A 160 -12.38 0.49 -2.28
CA ARG A 160 -13.66 -0.14 -2.66
C ARG A 160 -13.63 -1.64 -2.42
N GLN A 161 -12.51 -2.31 -2.70
CA GLN A 161 -12.32 -3.71 -2.34
C GLN A 161 -12.46 -3.93 -0.83
N ALA A 162 -11.81 -3.07 -0.02
CA ALA A 162 -11.85 -3.16 1.44
C ALA A 162 -13.28 -2.97 1.99
N LEU A 163 -14.02 -1.97 1.49
CA LEU A 163 -15.41 -1.71 1.89
C LEU A 163 -16.38 -2.78 1.40
N LYS A 164 -16.16 -3.40 0.23
CA LYS A 164 -16.94 -4.54 -0.26
C LYS A 164 -16.72 -5.78 0.61
N SER A 165 -15.50 -5.99 1.10
CA SER A 165 -15.15 -7.09 2.01
C SER A 165 -15.69 -6.85 3.43
N ASN A 166 -15.57 -5.63 3.93
CA ASN A 166 -16.04 -5.22 5.24
C ASN A 166 -16.55 -3.76 5.18
N PRO A 167 -17.88 -3.54 5.12
CA PRO A 167 -18.45 -2.18 5.12
C PRO A 167 -18.15 -1.35 6.37
N ARG A 168 -17.65 -1.99 7.45
CA ARG A 168 -17.22 -1.34 8.70
C ARG A 168 -15.70 -1.13 8.79
N MET A 169 -14.94 -1.43 7.73
CA MET A 169 -13.48 -1.36 7.72
C MET A 169 -12.96 0.03 8.13
N GLY A 170 -12.15 0.07 9.19
CA GLY A 170 -11.32 1.22 9.54
C GLY A 170 -10.25 1.46 8.47
N MET A 171 -10.02 2.70 8.05
CA MET A 171 -8.95 3.00 7.09
C MET A 171 -8.11 4.21 7.47
N ILE A 172 -6.79 4.09 7.25
CA ILE A 172 -5.81 5.19 7.37
C ILE A 172 -4.90 5.18 6.15
N PHE A 173 -4.72 6.32 5.50
CA PHE A 173 -3.63 6.53 4.55
C PHE A 173 -2.41 7.09 5.28
N LEU A 174 -1.27 6.40 5.17
CA LEU A 174 0.01 6.83 5.73
C LEU A 174 0.87 7.40 4.60
N TYR A 175 1.24 8.68 4.71
CA TYR A 175 2.08 9.36 3.75
C TYR A 175 3.51 9.46 4.27
N THR A 176 4.32 8.45 3.94
CA THR A 176 5.78 8.50 4.08
C THR A 176 6.37 9.46 3.04
N THR A 177 7.67 9.75 3.16
CA THR A 177 8.37 10.67 2.26
C THR A 177 9.81 10.22 2.01
N THR A 178 10.49 10.90 1.09
CA THR A 178 11.92 10.75 0.79
C THR A 178 12.67 12.04 1.09
N LYS A 179 14.01 11.99 1.17
CA LYS A 179 14.85 13.19 1.30
C LYS A 179 14.52 14.21 0.21
N GLY A 180 14.54 13.78 -1.04
CA GLY A 180 14.27 14.66 -2.19
C GLY A 180 12.86 15.24 -2.16
N SER A 181 11.86 14.51 -1.66
CA SER A 181 10.49 15.03 -1.52
C SER A 181 10.37 16.06 -0.39
N VAL A 182 11.11 15.89 0.71
CA VAL A 182 11.22 16.91 1.76
C VAL A 182 11.82 18.18 1.20
N GLU A 183 12.96 18.08 0.52
CA GLU A 183 13.67 19.23 -0.05
C GLU A 183 12.84 19.95 -1.13
N LYS A 184 12.22 19.19 -2.04
CA LYS A 184 11.47 19.74 -3.19
C LYS A 184 10.13 20.33 -2.78
N TYR A 185 9.39 19.69 -1.86
CA TYR A 185 8.01 20.05 -1.56
C TYR A 185 7.85 20.60 -0.14
N TYR A 186 8.13 19.78 0.88
CA TYR A 186 7.70 20.09 2.25
C TYR A 186 8.49 21.23 2.93
N LEU A 187 9.73 21.52 2.50
CA LEU A 187 10.45 22.69 3.01
C LEU A 187 9.84 24.03 2.57
N ASN A 188 9.10 24.03 1.46
CA ASN A 188 8.44 25.21 0.91
C ASN A 188 6.91 25.15 1.10
N ASP A 189 6.46 24.41 2.11
CA ASP A 189 5.04 24.22 2.46
C ASP A 189 4.17 23.69 1.29
N ALA A 190 4.81 22.96 0.36
CA ALA A 190 4.16 22.24 -0.72
C ALA A 190 4.03 20.74 -0.40
N VAL A 191 3.22 20.04 -1.19
CA VAL A 191 2.90 18.61 -0.99
C VAL A 191 3.33 17.78 -2.20
N MET A 192 3.78 16.55 -1.97
CA MET A 192 4.16 15.63 -3.06
C MET A 192 2.94 15.30 -3.94
N PRO A 193 3.06 15.32 -5.29
CA PRO A 193 1.91 15.11 -6.19
C PRO A 193 1.12 13.81 -5.96
N SER A 194 1.80 12.70 -5.63
CA SER A 194 1.12 11.43 -5.33
C SER A 194 0.30 11.50 -4.03
N VAL A 195 0.72 12.28 -3.03
CA VAL A 195 -0.10 12.54 -1.83
C VAL A 195 -1.39 13.26 -2.20
N LEU A 196 -1.34 14.25 -3.10
CA LEU A 196 -2.55 14.94 -3.57
C LEU A 196 -3.52 13.97 -4.26
N LYS A 197 -3.01 13.00 -5.03
CA LYS A 197 -3.84 11.96 -5.66
C LYS A 197 -4.46 10.99 -4.65
N HIS A 198 -3.71 10.63 -3.61
CA HIS A 198 -4.24 9.78 -2.53
C HIS A 198 -5.27 10.55 -1.69
N HIS A 199 -5.03 11.84 -1.46
CA HIS A 199 -5.94 12.73 -0.75
C HIS A 199 -7.29 12.88 -1.46
N GLU A 200 -7.30 12.95 -2.80
CA GLU A 200 -8.54 12.95 -3.59
C GLU A 200 -9.44 11.73 -3.26
N VAL A 201 -8.83 10.55 -3.14
CA VAL A 201 -9.52 9.33 -2.71
C VAL A 201 -9.91 9.43 -1.23
N ALA A 202 -9.02 9.90 -0.36
CA ALA A 202 -9.30 10.03 1.06
C ALA A 202 -10.50 10.94 1.34
N LEU A 203 -10.62 12.06 0.63
CA LEU A 203 -11.76 12.98 0.72
C LEU A 203 -13.06 12.30 0.28
N ARG A 204 -13.06 11.58 -0.86
CA ARG A 204 -14.25 10.89 -1.37
C ARG A 204 -14.79 9.86 -0.39
N TYR A 205 -13.88 9.07 0.20
CA TYR A 205 -14.23 7.93 1.06
C TYR A 205 -14.09 8.22 2.55
N ASN A 206 -13.82 9.48 2.91
CA ASN A 206 -13.75 9.95 4.28
C ASN A 206 -12.71 9.20 5.13
N ILE A 207 -11.53 8.98 4.56
CA ILE A 207 -10.43 8.19 5.14
C ILE A 207 -9.52 9.10 5.96
N ALA A 208 -9.06 8.61 7.11
CA ALA A 208 -8.11 9.34 7.94
C ALA A 208 -6.70 9.34 7.32
N GLU A 209 -5.95 10.41 7.51
CA GLU A 209 -4.63 10.58 6.90
C GLU A 209 -3.57 10.88 7.95
N VAL A 210 -2.39 10.28 7.80
CA VAL A 210 -1.20 10.54 8.62
C VAL A 210 -0.11 11.07 7.71
N HIS A 211 0.20 12.36 7.84
CA HIS A 211 1.15 13.02 6.95
C HIS A 211 2.52 13.22 7.60
N CYS A 212 3.51 12.41 7.21
CA CYS A 212 4.84 12.49 7.81
C CYS A 212 5.73 13.60 7.24
N GLY A 213 5.54 13.97 5.96
CA GLY A 213 6.35 14.98 5.26
C GLY A 213 6.47 16.33 5.97
N PRO A 214 5.37 17.02 6.29
CA PRO A 214 5.38 18.29 7.02
C PRO A 214 6.02 18.17 8.41
N VAL A 215 5.80 17.06 9.12
CA VAL A 215 6.41 16.82 10.44
C VAL A 215 7.93 16.72 10.31
N ILE A 216 8.42 15.97 9.32
CA ILE A 216 9.87 15.85 9.05
C ILE A 216 10.47 17.19 8.65
N ALA A 217 9.81 17.94 7.77
CA ALA A 217 10.26 19.26 7.35
C ALA A 217 10.34 20.23 8.55
N GLY A 218 9.35 20.25 9.42
CA GLY A 218 9.35 21.06 10.64
C GLY A 218 10.50 20.70 11.57
N LYS A 219 10.73 19.41 11.83
CA LYS A 219 11.83 18.94 12.67
C LYS A 219 13.21 19.23 12.08
N PHE A 220 13.34 19.14 10.76
CA PHE A 220 14.54 19.54 10.04
C PHE A 220 14.79 21.05 10.13
N LYS A 221 13.77 21.89 9.89
CA LYS A 221 13.86 23.36 10.05
C LYS A 221 14.25 23.76 11.47
N ALA A 222 13.80 23.00 12.48
CA ALA A 222 14.15 23.20 13.88
C ALA A 222 15.56 22.68 14.28
N GLY A 223 16.30 22.05 13.36
CA GLY A 223 17.64 21.52 13.62
C GLY A 223 17.68 20.25 14.47
N GLU A 224 16.56 19.52 14.62
CA GLU A 224 16.52 18.28 15.41
C GLU A 224 17.33 17.13 14.79
N PHE A 225 17.48 17.12 13.46
CA PHE A 225 18.29 16.16 12.71
C PHE A 225 18.65 16.71 11.32
N THR A 226 19.57 16.03 10.62
CA THR A 226 19.80 16.24 9.18
C THR A 226 19.05 15.20 8.35
N LEU A 227 18.69 15.52 7.11
CA LEU A 227 17.96 14.58 6.24
C LEU A 227 18.81 13.34 5.91
N GLU A 228 20.14 13.46 5.84
CA GLU A 228 21.07 12.34 5.61
C GLU A 228 21.06 11.35 6.78
N LYS A 229 20.85 11.84 8.01
CA LYS A 229 20.70 10.96 9.19
C LYS A 229 19.31 10.34 9.25
N PHE A 230 18.29 11.02 8.70
CA PHE A 230 16.92 10.54 8.68
C PHE A 230 16.69 9.49 7.58
N PHE A 231 17.26 9.68 6.40
CA PHE A 231 17.12 8.78 5.25
C PHE A 231 18.45 8.09 4.95
N LYS A 232 18.51 6.77 5.11
CA LYS A 232 19.73 5.97 4.95
C LYS A 232 20.35 6.08 3.55
N ASP A 233 19.50 6.12 2.52
CA ASP A 233 19.88 6.17 1.10
C ASP A 233 19.11 7.25 0.32
N GLY A 234 18.55 8.24 1.04
CA GLY A 234 17.70 9.28 0.48
C GLY A 234 16.25 8.86 0.23
N VAL A 235 15.92 7.56 0.30
CA VAL A 235 14.54 7.03 0.14
C VAL A 235 14.06 6.39 1.43
N HIS A 236 14.81 5.41 1.93
CA HIS A 236 14.41 4.58 3.06
C HIS A 236 14.80 5.23 4.40
N PRO A 237 13.89 5.28 5.38
CA PRO A 237 14.18 5.88 6.68
C PRO A 237 15.21 5.05 7.46
N SER A 238 16.06 5.71 8.24
CA SER A 238 16.89 5.08 9.26
C SER A 238 16.05 4.64 10.46
N ASP A 239 16.68 4.08 11.49
CA ASP A 239 15.99 3.69 12.73
C ASP A 239 15.21 4.86 13.36
N THR A 240 15.80 6.06 13.36
CA THR A 240 15.15 7.29 13.83
C THR A 240 13.92 7.63 12.98
N GLY A 241 14.02 7.45 11.66
CA GLY A 241 12.90 7.72 10.76
C GLY A 241 11.76 6.72 10.92
N HIS A 242 12.08 5.43 11.06
CA HIS A 242 11.10 4.39 11.38
C HIS A 242 10.43 4.64 12.73
N ALA A 243 11.16 5.06 13.75
CA ALA A 243 10.60 5.42 15.05
C ALA A 243 9.62 6.60 14.95
N LEU A 244 9.93 7.62 14.13
CA LEU A 244 9.00 8.74 13.89
C LEU A 244 7.72 8.28 13.16
N TYR A 245 7.85 7.47 12.10
CA TYR A 245 6.69 6.92 11.39
C TYR A 245 5.82 6.06 12.32
N ALA A 246 6.44 5.21 13.14
CA ALA A 246 5.74 4.39 14.12
C ALA A 246 4.98 5.26 15.13
N LYS A 247 5.61 6.31 15.64
CA LYS A 247 4.98 7.23 16.59
C LYS A 247 3.74 7.90 15.98
N LEU A 248 3.88 8.51 14.80
CA LEU A 248 2.79 9.25 14.15
C LEU A 248 1.58 8.35 13.85
N LEU A 249 1.83 7.12 13.36
CA LEU A 249 0.76 6.18 13.08
C LEU A 249 0.13 5.62 14.37
N SER A 250 0.93 5.24 15.38
CA SER A 250 0.42 4.78 16.68
C SER A 250 -0.42 5.84 17.38
N ASP A 251 0.00 7.12 17.33
CA ASP A 251 -0.76 8.23 17.89
C ASP A 251 -2.11 8.38 17.18
N ALA A 252 -2.13 8.32 15.84
CA ALA A 252 -3.36 8.42 15.06
C ALA A 252 -4.33 7.26 15.36
N ILE A 253 -3.83 6.03 15.47
CA ILE A 253 -4.64 4.86 15.82
C ILE A 253 -5.15 4.96 17.25
N THR A 254 -4.32 5.43 18.19
CA THR A 254 -4.73 5.61 19.59
C THR A 254 -5.82 6.67 19.72
N GLN A 255 -5.68 7.82 19.03
CA GLN A 255 -6.72 8.85 18.96
C GLN A 255 -8.00 8.36 18.29
N ALA A 256 -7.90 7.35 17.43
CA ALA A 256 -9.06 6.72 16.83
C ALA A 256 -9.87 5.89 17.83
N LEU A 257 -9.28 5.40 18.92
CA LEU A 257 -9.98 4.63 19.95
C LEU A 257 -11.02 5.46 20.72
N ASP A 258 -10.90 6.78 20.70
CA ASP A 258 -11.87 7.71 21.32
C ASP A 258 -13.09 7.99 20.42
N GLN A 259 -13.17 7.31 19.28
CA GLN A 259 -14.30 7.44 18.35
C GLN A 259 -15.50 6.61 18.76
N ASN A 260 -16.68 7.20 18.61
CA ASN A 260 -17.93 6.45 18.59
C ASN A 260 -18.18 5.89 17.20
N ALA A 261 -18.66 4.65 17.14
CA ALA A 261 -19.17 4.07 15.91
C ALA A 261 -20.40 4.88 15.44
N PRO A 262 -20.54 5.15 14.13
CA PRO A 262 -21.77 5.74 13.63
C PRO A 262 -22.92 4.73 13.81
N GLU A 263 -24.12 5.24 14.09
CA GLU A 263 -25.32 4.38 14.28
C GLU A 263 -25.66 3.52 13.06
N LYS A 264 -25.28 4.01 11.86
CA LYS A 264 -25.49 3.33 10.59
C LYS A 264 -24.17 3.23 9.82
N ILE A 265 -24.04 2.16 9.05
CA ILE A 265 -22.95 2.01 8.09
C ILE A 265 -23.21 3.01 6.95
N PRO A 266 -22.30 3.95 6.67
CA PRO A 266 -22.46 4.86 5.54
C PRO A 266 -22.53 4.09 4.22
N ALA A 267 -23.38 4.54 3.30
CA ALA A 267 -23.36 4.02 1.94
C ALA A 267 -21.99 4.31 1.29
N MET A 268 -21.46 3.34 0.56
CA MET A 268 -20.24 3.57 -0.23
C MET A 268 -20.54 4.58 -1.34
N PRO A 269 -19.79 5.66 -1.48
CA PRO A 269 -20.06 6.69 -2.49
C PRO A 269 -19.82 6.16 -3.90
N GLU A 270 -20.34 6.89 -4.89
CA GLU A 270 -20.01 6.66 -6.30
C GLU A 270 -18.49 6.75 -6.54
N PRO A 271 -17.94 5.90 -7.42
CA PRO A 271 -16.52 5.93 -7.69
C PRO A 271 -16.10 7.24 -8.37
N ILE A 272 -14.88 7.69 -8.10
CA ILE A 272 -14.19 8.76 -8.80
C ILE A 272 -13.95 8.32 -10.25
N ILE A 273 -13.50 7.07 -10.44
CA ILE A 273 -13.23 6.49 -11.75
C ILE A 273 -14.26 5.39 -12.05
N GLN A 274 -15.11 5.64 -13.04
CA GLN A 274 -16.10 4.68 -13.53
C GLN A 274 -15.40 3.48 -14.18
N ASN A 275 -15.95 2.27 -14.00
CA ASN A 275 -15.40 1.01 -14.52
C ASN A 275 -13.93 0.76 -14.12
N ASN A 276 -13.58 1.16 -12.89
CA ASN A 276 -12.22 1.02 -12.37
C ASN A 276 -11.87 -0.45 -12.10
N VAL A 277 -11.06 -1.05 -12.98
CA VAL A 277 -10.58 -2.45 -12.89
C VAL A 277 -9.93 -2.78 -11.56
N PHE A 278 -9.29 -1.82 -10.89
CA PHE A 278 -8.67 -2.04 -9.59
C PHE A 278 -9.68 -2.29 -8.47
N SER A 279 -10.97 -2.02 -8.68
CA SER A 279 -12.02 -2.34 -7.70
C SER A 279 -12.36 -3.84 -7.68
N THR A 280 -12.08 -4.55 -8.79
CA THR A 280 -12.44 -5.97 -8.96
C THR A 280 -11.26 -6.88 -9.22
N CYS A 281 -10.06 -6.33 -9.41
CA CYS A 281 -8.85 -7.10 -9.65
C CYS A 281 -8.40 -7.91 -8.42
N ARG A 282 -7.80 -9.07 -8.64
CA ARG A 282 -7.26 -9.95 -7.58
C ARG A 282 -6.05 -10.73 -8.09
N ILE A 283 -5.19 -11.12 -7.15
CA ILE A 283 -4.27 -12.25 -7.29
C ILE A 283 -4.90 -13.46 -6.65
N LEU A 284 -5.04 -14.54 -7.41
CA LEU A 284 -5.46 -15.84 -6.89
C LEU A 284 -4.31 -16.84 -6.89
N PRO A 285 -4.30 -17.81 -5.95
CA PRO A 285 -3.38 -18.93 -6.01
C PRO A 285 -3.48 -19.68 -7.34
N LEU A 286 -2.33 -20.02 -7.91
CA LEU A 286 -2.28 -20.88 -9.08
C LEU A 286 -2.53 -22.33 -8.65
N LYS A 287 -3.70 -22.86 -9.01
CA LYS A 287 -4.08 -24.27 -8.79
C LYS A 287 -4.42 -24.91 -10.14
N PRO A 288 -3.49 -25.61 -10.78
CA PRO A 288 -3.75 -26.29 -12.04
C PRO A 288 -4.80 -27.39 -11.89
N LEU A 289 -5.69 -27.52 -12.88
CA LEU A 289 -6.59 -28.66 -13.04
C LEU A 289 -5.82 -29.93 -13.38
N SER A 290 -4.73 -29.77 -14.14
CA SER A 290 -3.74 -30.82 -14.42
C SER A 290 -2.37 -30.19 -14.60
N SER A 291 -1.32 -30.94 -14.26
CA SER A 291 0.06 -30.52 -14.46
C SER A 291 0.94 -31.72 -14.81
N ASN A 292 1.81 -31.54 -15.81
CA ASN A 292 2.82 -32.51 -16.22
C ASN A 292 4.17 -31.79 -16.40
N GLY A 293 5.21 -32.28 -15.73
CA GLY A 293 6.55 -31.66 -15.76
C GLY A 293 6.68 -30.37 -14.93
N TRP A 294 5.66 -30.01 -14.15
CA TRP A 294 5.69 -28.86 -13.23
C TRP A 294 5.73 -29.32 -11.77
N THR A 295 6.47 -28.58 -10.96
CA THR A 295 6.60 -28.81 -9.52
C THR A 295 5.96 -27.66 -8.75
N GLU A 296 5.02 -27.98 -7.86
CA GLU A 296 4.46 -27.03 -6.90
C GLU A 296 5.49 -26.69 -5.81
N GLY A 297 5.66 -25.41 -5.54
CA GLY A 297 6.47 -24.88 -4.46
C GLY A 297 5.60 -24.24 -3.38
N LYS A 298 6.10 -24.26 -2.14
CA LYS A 298 5.44 -23.60 -1.01
C LYS A 298 5.41 -22.08 -1.21
N PRO A 299 4.35 -21.38 -0.76
CA PRO A 299 4.31 -19.92 -0.79
C PRO A 299 5.52 -19.32 -0.07
N GLY A 300 6.24 -18.45 -0.77
CA GLY A 300 7.33 -17.64 -0.22
C GLY A 300 6.84 -16.24 0.11
N TYR A 301 7.76 -15.37 0.56
CA TYR A 301 7.43 -13.99 0.90
C TYR A 301 6.86 -13.21 -0.30
N TYR A 302 7.50 -13.31 -1.47
CA TYR A 302 7.02 -12.65 -2.70
C TYR A 302 6.07 -13.52 -3.54
N THR A 303 6.10 -14.84 -3.37
CA THR A 303 5.21 -15.80 -4.03
C THR A 303 4.09 -16.25 -3.07
N TYR A 304 3.50 -15.28 -2.36
CA TYR A 304 2.52 -15.51 -1.28
C TYR A 304 1.24 -16.23 -1.73
N ALA A 305 0.96 -16.28 -3.04
CA ALA A 305 -0.13 -17.06 -3.62
C ALA A 305 0.29 -18.49 -4.03
N GLY A 306 1.51 -18.93 -3.69
CA GLY A 306 2.12 -20.18 -4.14
C GLY A 306 3.08 -19.97 -5.31
N CYS A 307 3.78 -21.02 -5.71
CA CYS A 307 4.54 -21.00 -6.96
C CYS A 307 4.55 -22.36 -7.65
N TRP A 308 4.63 -22.34 -8.97
CA TRP A 308 4.83 -23.51 -9.81
C TRP A 308 6.05 -23.28 -10.69
N SER A 309 6.94 -24.26 -10.77
CA SER A 309 8.17 -24.15 -11.53
C SER A 309 8.46 -25.36 -12.39
N SER A 310 9.18 -25.13 -13.48
CA SER A 310 9.69 -26.21 -14.33
C SER A 310 10.99 -25.78 -15.02
N LYS A 311 11.82 -26.78 -15.32
CA LYS A 311 13.02 -26.68 -16.18
C LYS A 311 12.93 -27.59 -17.42
N ILE A 312 11.80 -28.27 -17.61
CA ILE A 312 11.63 -29.30 -18.62
C ILE A 312 10.83 -28.70 -19.78
N ALA A 313 11.47 -28.53 -20.93
CA ALA A 313 10.77 -28.14 -22.15
C ALA A 313 9.66 -29.16 -22.48
N GLY A 314 8.48 -28.68 -22.85
CA GLY A 314 7.28 -29.48 -23.04
C GLY A 314 6.40 -29.64 -21.79
N SER A 315 6.83 -29.14 -20.63
CA SER A 315 5.97 -29.15 -19.42
C SER A 315 4.70 -28.36 -19.66
N GLU A 316 3.58 -28.92 -19.25
CA GLU A 316 2.24 -28.41 -19.54
C GLU A 316 1.40 -28.37 -18.27
N MET A 317 0.61 -27.32 -18.10
CA MET A 317 -0.45 -27.28 -17.10
C MET A 317 -1.73 -26.70 -17.70
N VAL A 318 -2.88 -27.12 -17.17
CA VAL A 318 -4.17 -26.53 -17.50
C VAL A 318 -4.67 -25.78 -16.28
N ILE A 319 -5.03 -24.52 -16.45
CA ILE A 319 -5.47 -23.61 -15.39
C ILE A 319 -6.85 -23.05 -15.73
N GLU A 320 -7.57 -22.63 -14.70
CA GLU A 320 -8.88 -21.99 -14.82
C GLU A 320 -9.04 -20.97 -13.69
N ALA A 321 -9.73 -19.87 -13.98
CA ALA A 321 -10.08 -18.85 -12.99
C ALA A 321 -11.60 -18.91 -12.72
N ASP A 322 -12.03 -19.88 -11.93
CA ASP A 322 -13.45 -20.13 -11.66
C ASP A 322 -14.17 -18.89 -11.11
N GLY A 323 -15.17 -18.41 -11.86
CA GLY A 323 -15.94 -17.21 -11.52
C GLY A 323 -15.23 -15.86 -11.73
N TYR A 324 -14.07 -15.83 -12.39
CA TYR A 324 -13.32 -14.61 -12.70
C TYR A 324 -12.89 -14.54 -14.16
N ASP A 325 -12.71 -13.32 -14.67
CA ASP A 325 -12.01 -13.10 -15.92
C ASP A 325 -10.49 -13.23 -15.68
N LEU A 326 -9.85 -14.20 -16.33
CA LEU A 326 -8.39 -14.32 -16.29
C LEU A 326 -7.75 -13.19 -17.11
N LYS A 327 -6.91 -12.37 -16.48
CA LYS A 327 -6.22 -11.22 -17.11
C LYS A 327 -4.74 -11.47 -17.36
N GLY A 328 -4.13 -12.42 -16.65
CA GLY A 328 -2.70 -12.64 -16.75
C GLY A 328 -2.15 -13.58 -15.69
N LEU A 329 -0.82 -13.58 -15.59
CA LEU A 329 -0.07 -14.39 -14.64
C LEU A 329 0.85 -13.51 -13.80
N LEU A 330 1.00 -13.88 -12.54
CA LEU A 330 2.04 -13.34 -11.69
C LEU A 330 3.30 -14.19 -11.90
N ILE A 331 4.40 -13.62 -12.38
CA ILE A 331 5.57 -14.39 -12.86
C ILE A 331 6.85 -13.92 -12.19
N VAL A 332 7.60 -14.83 -11.57
CA VAL A 332 8.95 -14.52 -11.05
C VAL A 332 9.91 -14.36 -12.23
N LYS A 333 9.97 -15.37 -13.09
CA LYS A 333 10.79 -15.39 -14.31
C LYS A 333 10.34 -16.54 -15.20
N THR A 334 10.40 -16.34 -16.51
CA THR A 334 10.16 -17.42 -17.48
C THR A 334 10.95 -17.19 -18.78
N THR A 335 11.44 -18.28 -19.38
CA THR A 335 11.86 -18.32 -20.78
C THR A 335 10.61 -18.36 -21.69
N ASP A 336 10.66 -19.03 -22.83
CA ASP A 336 9.55 -19.13 -23.78
C ASP A 336 8.38 -19.91 -23.17
N LEU A 337 7.37 -19.19 -22.66
CA LEU A 337 6.12 -19.74 -22.12
C LEU A 337 5.00 -19.46 -23.12
N GLU A 338 4.32 -20.52 -23.54
CA GLU A 338 3.12 -20.43 -24.37
C GLU A 338 1.88 -20.47 -23.49
N TYR A 339 0.89 -19.64 -23.82
CA TYR A 339 -0.48 -19.85 -23.36
C TYR A 339 -1.40 -20.03 -24.58
N SER A 340 -2.39 -20.91 -24.46
CA SER A 340 -3.42 -21.15 -25.47
C SER A 340 -4.72 -21.66 -24.84
N GLY A 341 -5.88 -21.27 -25.36
CA GLY A 341 -7.17 -21.69 -24.81
C GLY A 341 -8.36 -20.94 -25.41
N GLU A 342 -9.54 -21.21 -24.86
CA GLU A 342 -10.78 -20.56 -25.29
C GLU A 342 -10.71 -19.05 -25.00
N GLY A 343 -10.98 -18.22 -26.01
CA GLY A 343 -10.85 -16.76 -25.89
C GLY A 343 -9.42 -16.21 -25.89
N ALA A 344 -8.37 -17.04 -25.93
CA ALA A 344 -6.96 -16.62 -25.96
C ALA A 344 -6.24 -17.11 -27.22
N ALA A 345 -5.85 -16.18 -28.10
CA ALA A 345 -4.97 -16.53 -29.22
C ALA A 345 -3.63 -17.07 -28.70
N PRO A 346 -3.12 -18.21 -29.21
CA PRO A 346 -1.85 -18.75 -28.77
C PRO A 346 -0.73 -17.73 -28.90
N ALA A 347 0.01 -17.49 -27.82
CA ALA A 347 1.17 -16.61 -27.85
C ALA A 347 2.28 -17.13 -26.94
N VAL A 348 3.52 -16.93 -27.39
CA VAL A 348 4.74 -17.27 -26.66
C VAL A 348 5.36 -15.99 -26.15
N PHE A 349 5.72 -15.96 -24.87
CA PHE A 349 6.33 -14.81 -24.23
C PHE A 349 7.40 -15.23 -23.23
N SER A 350 8.26 -14.29 -22.85
CA SER A 350 9.29 -14.48 -21.82
C SER A 350 9.28 -13.33 -20.83
N VAL A 351 9.63 -13.60 -19.58
CA VAL A 351 9.77 -12.60 -18.52
C VAL A 351 11.14 -12.79 -17.88
N ASN A 352 12.03 -11.81 -18.04
CA ASN A 352 13.39 -11.87 -17.50
C ASN A 352 13.44 -11.93 -15.96
N GLY A 353 12.37 -11.49 -15.30
CA GLY A 353 12.27 -11.34 -13.86
C GLY A 353 12.93 -10.07 -13.35
N ARG A 354 12.64 -9.72 -12.10
CA ARG A 354 13.28 -8.57 -11.43
C ARG A 354 14.54 -9.02 -10.67
N PRO A 355 15.58 -8.18 -10.55
CA PRO A 355 16.78 -8.53 -9.76
C PRO A 355 16.48 -8.84 -8.29
N ASP A 356 15.42 -8.24 -7.74
CA ASP A 356 14.93 -8.46 -6.37
C ASP A 356 14.02 -9.70 -6.23
N SER A 357 13.83 -10.46 -7.31
CA SER A 357 12.97 -11.66 -7.39
C SER A 357 11.49 -11.41 -7.07
N ILE A 358 11.04 -10.15 -7.07
CA ILE A 358 9.62 -9.82 -6.93
C ILE A 358 8.90 -10.23 -8.22
N PRO A 359 7.79 -10.98 -8.13
CA PRO A 359 7.03 -11.34 -9.31
C PRO A 359 6.50 -10.11 -10.07
N VAL A 360 6.51 -10.22 -11.39
CA VAL A 360 5.98 -9.24 -12.33
C VAL A 360 4.53 -9.62 -12.67
N MET A 361 3.65 -8.63 -12.72
CA MET A 361 2.32 -8.81 -13.30
C MET A 361 2.43 -8.85 -14.82
N TYR A 362 2.31 -10.03 -15.42
CA TYR A 362 2.23 -10.19 -16.87
C TYR A 362 0.76 -10.30 -17.29
N PHE A 363 0.23 -9.25 -17.91
CA PHE A 363 -1.11 -9.27 -18.49
C PHE A 363 -1.06 -9.91 -19.86
N PHE A 364 -2.00 -10.82 -20.14
CA PHE A 364 -2.17 -11.32 -21.48
C PHE A 364 -2.57 -10.15 -22.40
N PRO A 365 -1.95 -10.00 -23.58
CA PRO A 365 -2.45 -9.11 -24.62
C PRO A 365 -3.95 -9.24 -24.73
N ALA A 366 -4.68 -8.12 -24.75
CA ALA A 366 -6.13 -8.12 -24.84
C ALA A 366 -6.57 -8.90 -26.09
N SER A 367 -6.86 -10.18 -25.92
CA SER A 367 -7.72 -10.91 -26.83
C SER A 367 -9.03 -10.12 -26.86
N LYS A 368 -9.62 -9.96 -28.05
CA LYS A 368 -10.87 -9.22 -28.21
C LYS A 368 -12.04 -9.77 -27.35
N GLU A 369 -11.83 -10.93 -26.72
CA GLU A 369 -12.74 -11.61 -25.79
C GLU A 369 -12.03 -11.92 -24.46
N PRO A 370 -12.72 -11.94 -23.31
CA PRO A 370 -12.18 -12.44 -22.05
C PRO A 370 -11.65 -13.87 -22.23
N VAL A 371 -10.52 -14.20 -21.60
CA VAL A 371 -10.08 -15.60 -21.48
C VAL A 371 -11.02 -16.28 -20.47
N GLY A 372 -12.16 -16.75 -20.97
CA GLY A 372 -13.10 -17.58 -20.23
C GLY A 372 -12.69 -19.04 -20.30
N GLY A 373 -12.86 -19.78 -19.20
CA GLY A 373 -12.64 -21.23 -19.17
C GLY A 373 -11.19 -21.65 -18.97
N LYS A 374 -10.82 -22.78 -19.60
CA LYS A 374 -9.54 -23.48 -19.38
C LYS A 374 -8.44 -22.91 -20.28
N LEU A 375 -7.34 -22.50 -19.67
CA LEU A 375 -6.12 -22.06 -20.35
C LEU A 375 -5.03 -23.10 -20.19
N LYS A 376 -4.41 -23.50 -21.31
CA LYS A 376 -3.22 -24.34 -21.32
C LYS A 376 -1.98 -23.44 -21.26
N ILE A 377 -1.06 -23.77 -20.37
CA ILE A 377 0.24 -23.13 -20.23
C ILE A 377 1.31 -24.17 -20.54
N LYS A 378 2.21 -23.88 -21.49
CA LYS A 378 3.25 -24.81 -21.93
C LYS A 378 4.62 -24.14 -21.97
N LEU A 379 5.59 -24.70 -21.26
CA LEU A 379 6.98 -24.27 -21.31
C LEU A 379 7.64 -24.80 -22.59
N GLN A 380 8.03 -23.91 -23.49
CA GLN A 380 8.66 -24.27 -24.76
C GLN A 380 10.17 -24.44 -24.61
N ALA A 381 10.79 -25.13 -25.58
CA ALA A 381 12.23 -25.06 -25.76
C ALA A 381 12.60 -23.62 -26.17
N PRO A 382 13.49 -22.92 -25.45
CA PRO A 382 13.82 -21.54 -25.78
C PRO A 382 14.48 -21.43 -27.16
N LYS A 383 14.08 -20.43 -27.95
CA LYS A 383 14.65 -20.19 -29.30
C LYS A 383 16.17 -19.96 -29.34
N ASN A 384 16.79 -19.66 -28.20
CA ASN A 384 18.20 -19.28 -28.08
C ASN A 384 19.10 -20.40 -27.51
N ASN A 385 18.66 -21.66 -27.53
CA ASN A 385 19.38 -22.82 -26.97
C ASN A 385 19.75 -22.69 -25.48
N LYS A 386 19.12 -21.78 -24.73
CA LYS A 386 19.24 -21.73 -23.27
C LYS A 386 18.37 -22.81 -22.63
N GLU A 387 18.70 -23.17 -21.40
CA GLU A 387 17.85 -24.06 -20.59
C GLU A 387 16.45 -23.46 -20.42
N ALA A 388 15.41 -24.28 -20.63
CA ALA A 388 14.04 -23.90 -20.36
C ALA A 388 13.87 -23.65 -18.86
N PHE A 389 13.15 -22.58 -18.49
CA PHE A 389 12.87 -22.29 -17.10
C PHE A 389 11.58 -21.48 -16.98
N SER A 390 10.74 -21.83 -16.01
CA SER A 390 9.59 -21.01 -15.63
C SER A 390 9.33 -21.08 -14.13
N ASN A 391 8.87 -19.96 -13.57
CA ASN A 391 8.37 -19.84 -12.21
C ASN A 391 7.19 -18.86 -12.19
N ILE A 392 5.99 -19.42 -12.01
CA ILE A 392 4.70 -18.72 -12.00
C ILE A 392 4.18 -18.71 -10.56
N ALA A 393 3.81 -17.54 -10.07
CA ALA A 393 3.48 -17.27 -8.67
C ALA A 393 2.00 -17.01 -8.39
N GLY A 394 1.14 -17.04 -9.41
CA GLY A 394 -0.30 -16.80 -9.24
C GLY A 394 -1.01 -16.39 -10.52
N LEU A 395 -2.32 -16.22 -10.40
CA LEU A 395 -3.20 -15.75 -11.47
C LEU A 395 -3.60 -14.30 -11.22
N LEU A 396 -3.55 -13.48 -12.26
CA LEU A 396 -4.12 -12.13 -12.24
C LEU A 396 -5.53 -12.20 -12.82
N VAL A 397 -6.52 -11.81 -12.04
CA VAL A 397 -7.92 -11.92 -12.45
C VAL A 397 -8.68 -10.64 -12.14
N SER A 398 -9.87 -10.49 -12.72
CA SER A 398 -10.86 -9.51 -12.28
C SER A 398 -12.25 -10.12 -12.25
N LYS A 399 -13.15 -9.55 -11.45
CA LYS A 399 -14.58 -9.91 -11.49
C LYS A 399 -15.33 -8.94 -12.41
N LYS A 400 -16.30 -9.43 -13.18
CA LYS A 400 -17.35 -8.56 -13.75
C LYS A 400 -18.21 -8.06 -12.60
N ASP A 401 -18.41 -6.74 -12.53
CA ASP A 401 -19.23 -6.12 -11.49
C ASP A 401 -20.69 -6.54 -11.54
#